data_AF-A0A0Q5FCH8-F1
#
_entry.id   AF-A0A0Q5FCH8-F1
#
_cell.length_a   1.000
_cell.length_b   1.000
_cell.length_c   1.000
_cell.angle_alpha   90.00
_cell.angle_beta   90.00
_cell.angle_gamma   90.00
#
_symmetry.space_group_name_H-M   'P 1'
#
loop_
_entity.id
_entity.type
_entity.pdbx_description
1 polymer ?
#
loop_
_entity_poly.entity_id
_entity_poly.type
_entity_poly.pdbx_seq_one_letter_code
_entity_poly.pdbx_strand_id
1 'polypeptide(L)'
;MTDIEIPEDNRRSRLQRAPKADNIDDVATAMERVEAFWAKYPDGSILPEVEVSENADGYKVYTVRAFVRKNSASDGPDAVAHATRGENDEDDLVRAYPQESAETSAISRAIRNLGILATPTKATPATLSAPQTDVEIGSALTAARERAELSQKDLAAAMTDRQVKWSQTTVSSIEKGTRSLRHNEAQHLAELIGFGGAR
;
A
#
# COMPACT_ATOMS: atom_id res chain seq x y z
N MET A 1 -16.97 -44.72 16.35
CA MET A 1 -15.77 -43.88 16.53
C MET A 1 -16.26 -42.55 17.07
N THR A 2 -15.91 -42.22 18.30
CA THR A 2 -16.35 -41.01 19.01
C THR A 2 -15.64 -39.79 18.45
N ASP A 3 -16.42 -38.80 17.99
CA ASP A 3 -15.94 -37.47 17.61
C ASP A 3 -15.36 -36.76 18.83
N ILE A 4 -14.06 -36.50 18.81
CA ILE A 4 -13.38 -35.70 19.84
C ILE A 4 -13.45 -34.25 19.36
N GLU A 5 -14.36 -33.48 19.94
CA GLU A 5 -14.41 -32.02 19.76
C GLU A 5 -13.19 -31.39 20.42
N ILE A 6 -12.29 -30.82 19.59
CA ILE A 6 -11.12 -30.07 20.08
C ILE A 6 -11.60 -28.63 20.37
N PRO A 7 -11.44 -28.12 21.61
CA PRO A 7 -11.80 -26.74 21.94
C PRO A 7 -10.93 -25.73 21.16
N GLU A 8 -11.56 -24.76 20.50
CA GLU A 8 -10.87 -23.66 19.81
C GLU A 8 -10.33 -22.63 20.84
N ASP A 9 -9.02 -22.38 20.82
CA ASP A 9 -8.38 -21.41 21.73
C ASP A 9 -8.48 -19.98 21.16
N ASN A 10 -9.49 -19.22 21.62
CA ASN A 10 -9.80 -17.87 21.16
C ASN A 10 -8.94 -16.76 21.81
N ARG A 11 -7.73 -17.07 22.30
CA ARG A 11 -6.83 -16.07 22.88
C ARG A 11 -6.22 -15.21 21.78
N ARG A 12 -6.84 -14.05 21.53
CA ARG A 12 -6.36 -12.98 20.66
C ARG A 12 -4.95 -12.52 21.08
N SER A 13 -3.91 -12.98 20.38
CA SER A 13 -2.56 -12.42 20.50
C SER A 13 -2.52 -11.08 19.75
N ARG A 14 -2.52 -9.97 20.50
CA ARG A 14 -2.19 -8.64 19.96
C ARG A 14 -0.68 -8.57 19.73
N LEU A 15 -0.22 -9.15 18.62
CA LEU A 15 1.13 -8.90 18.10
C LEU A 15 1.18 -7.43 17.65
N GLN A 16 1.93 -6.61 18.40
CA GLN A 16 2.25 -5.26 17.94
C GLN A 16 3.12 -5.37 16.69
N ARG A 17 2.64 -4.79 15.59
CA ARG A 17 3.39 -4.68 14.34
C ARG A 17 4.54 -3.70 14.57
N ALA A 18 5.78 -4.15 14.44
CA ALA A 18 6.92 -3.25 14.44
C ALA A 18 6.78 -2.25 13.28
N PRO A 19 7.09 -0.94 13.50
CA PRO A 19 7.07 0.04 12.43
C PRO A 19 8.09 -0.39 11.36
N LYS A 20 7.61 -0.46 10.11
CA LYS A 20 8.44 -0.79 8.96
C LYS A 20 9.42 0.38 8.75
N ALA A 21 10.72 0.10 8.74
CA ALA A 21 11.71 1.07 8.29
C ALA A 21 11.49 1.31 6.80
N ASP A 22 10.97 2.48 6.45
CA ASP A 22 10.99 2.94 5.07
C ASP A 22 12.43 3.34 4.73
N ASN A 23 13.05 2.64 3.78
CA ASN A 23 14.33 3.06 3.21
C ASN A 23 14.10 4.36 2.46
N ILE A 24 14.50 5.47 3.08
CA ILE A 24 14.43 6.83 2.53
C ILE A 24 15.22 6.91 1.20
N ASP A 25 16.22 6.04 1.01
CA ASP A 25 17.13 6.03 -0.14
C ASP A 25 16.48 5.59 -1.47
N ASP A 26 15.28 4.98 -1.46
CA ASP A 26 14.58 4.54 -2.68
C ASP A 26 13.63 5.60 -3.26
N VAL A 27 13.54 6.78 -2.64
CA VAL A 27 12.63 7.86 -3.05
C VAL A 27 13.44 9.02 -3.61
N ALA A 28 13.43 9.18 -4.94
CA ALA A 28 13.98 10.38 -5.56
C ALA A 28 13.36 11.64 -4.92
N THR A 29 14.22 12.54 -4.47
CA THR A 29 13.89 13.82 -3.85
C THR A 29 13.25 14.78 -4.86
N ALA A 30 12.65 15.86 -4.38
CA ALA A 30 12.11 16.89 -5.27
C ALA A 30 13.22 17.57 -6.09
N MET A 31 14.39 17.79 -5.47
CA MET A 31 15.56 18.41 -6.10
C MET A 31 16.08 17.57 -7.27
N GLU A 32 16.28 16.27 -7.06
CA GLU A 32 16.73 15.36 -8.13
C GLU A 32 15.76 15.33 -9.31
N ARG A 33 14.45 15.45 -9.06
CA ARG A 33 13.45 15.55 -10.14
C ARG A 33 13.60 16.83 -10.96
N VAL A 34 13.83 17.96 -10.30
CA VAL A 34 14.02 19.25 -10.98
C VAL A 34 15.31 19.23 -11.81
N GLU A 35 16.41 18.71 -11.27
CA GLU A 35 17.66 18.57 -12.01
C GLU A 35 17.51 17.66 -13.23
N ALA A 36 16.89 16.49 -13.05
CA ALA A 36 16.63 15.55 -14.15
C ALA A 36 15.67 16.13 -15.20
N PHE A 37 14.72 16.98 -14.79
CA PHE A 37 13.84 17.71 -15.70
C PHE A 37 14.63 18.65 -16.59
N TRP A 38 15.45 19.54 -16.02
CA TRP A 38 16.25 20.51 -16.79
C TRP A 38 17.33 19.83 -17.64
N ALA A 39 17.89 18.72 -17.19
CA ALA A 39 18.83 17.92 -17.99
C ALA A 39 18.14 17.30 -19.22
N LYS A 40 16.89 16.84 -19.09
CA LYS A 40 16.13 16.22 -20.19
C LYS A 40 15.47 17.24 -21.11
N TYR A 41 15.02 18.36 -20.55
CA TYR A 41 14.30 19.43 -21.24
C TYR A 41 14.91 20.80 -20.89
N PRO A 42 16.08 21.15 -21.46
CA PRO A 42 16.76 22.42 -21.16
C PRO A 42 15.91 23.65 -21.47
N ASP A 43 15.09 23.57 -22.53
CA ASP A 43 14.19 24.64 -22.97
C ASP A 43 12.80 24.58 -22.29
N GLY A 44 12.63 23.71 -21.29
CA GLY A 44 11.37 23.52 -20.57
C GLY A 44 10.95 24.70 -19.70
N SER A 45 9.80 24.59 -19.05
CA SER A 45 9.36 25.57 -18.05
C SER A 45 8.54 24.92 -16.95
N ILE A 46 8.70 25.39 -15.72
CA ILE A 46 7.88 25.04 -14.56
C ILE A 46 7.22 26.33 -14.06
N LEU A 47 5.90 26.35 -14.02
CA LEU A 47 5.10 27.52 -13.62
C LEU A 47 4.12 27.10 -12.51
N PRO A 48 4.46 27.34 -11.22
CA PRO A 48 3.54 27.14 -10.12
C PRO A 48 2.59 28.33 -9.98
N GLU A 49 1.32 28.05 -9.76
CA GLU A 49 0.29 29.02 -9.37
C GLU A 49 -0.21 28.69 -7.97
N VAL A 50 -0.29 29.71 -7.11
CA VAL A 50 -0.71 29.56 -5.72
C VAL A 50 -2.10 30.16 -5.54
N GLU A 51 -3.00 29.37 -4.98
CA GLU A 51 -4.31 29.80 -4.50
C GLU A 51 -4.32 29.73 -2.97
N VAL A 52 -4.73 30.83 -2.33
CA VAL A 52 -4.83 30.91 -0.86
C VAL A 52 -6.30 30.94 -0.48
N SER A 53 -6.66 30.07 0.46
CA SER A 53 -8.00 29.95 1.01
C SER A 53 -7.91 29.83 2.53
N GLU A 54 -9.05 29.99 3.21
CA GLU A 54 -9.17 29.76 4.65
C GLU A 54 -10.06 28.54 4.88
N ASN A 55 -9.66 27.64 5.78
CA ASN A 55 -10.48 26.48 6.12
C ASN A 55 -11.55 26.83 7.17
N ALA A 56 -12.42 25.86 7.48
CA ALA A 56 -13.50 26.03 8.45
C ALA A 56 -13.02 26.42 9.86
N ASP A 57 -11.77 26.10 10.19
CA ASP A 57 -11.15 26.35 11.49
C ASP A 57 -10.33 27.66 11.51
N GLY A 58 -10.36 28.44 10.42
CA GLY A 58 -9.70 29.75 10.32
C GLY A 58 -8.22 29.70 9.94
N TYR A 59 -7.68 28.53 9.58
CA TYR A 59 -6.28 28.40 9.15
C TYR A 59 -6.15 28.67 7.66
N LYS A 60 -5.05 29.31 7.26
CA LYS A 60 -4.72 29.48 5.86
C LYS A 60 -4.33 28.15 5.24
N VAL A 61 -4.86 27.90 4.06
CA VAL A 61 -4.62 26.74 3.22
C VAL A 61 -4.16 27.21 1.85
N TYR A 62 -2.99 26.72 1.44
CA TYR A 62 -2.31 27.03 0.20
C TYR A 62 -2.46 25.85 -0.74
N THR A 63 -3.16 26.05 -1.85
CA THR A 63 -3.27 25.09 -2.93
C THR A 63 -2.39 25.55 -4.08
N VAL A 64 -1.36 24.76 -4.40
CA VAL A 64 -0.44 25.05 -5.49
C VAL A 64 -0.72 24.13 -6.67
N ARG A 65 -0.86 24.73 -7.85
CA ARG A 65 -1.00 24.06 -9.14
C ARG A 65 0.27 24.29 -9.95
N ALA A 66 1.02 23.23 -10.21
CA ALA A 66 2.25 23.32 -11.00
C ALA A 66 2.00 22.90 -12.44
N PHE A 67 2.33 23.78 -13.39
CA PHE A 67 2.31 23.53 -14.82
C PHE A 67 3.73 23.29 -15.33
N VAL A 68 3.95 22.15 -15.99
CA VAL A 68 5.27 21.82 -16.55
C VAL A 68 5.15 21.66 -18.06
N ARG A 69 6.07 22.30 -18.79
CA ARG A 69 6.19 22.21 -20.25
C ARG A 69 7.58 21.69 -20.60
N LYS A 70 7.67 20.75 -21.54
CA LYS A 70 8.95 20.27 -22.10
C LYS A 70 9.61 21.32 -22.97
N ASN A 71 8.83 22.25 -23.51
CA ASN A 71 9.27 23.42 -24.25
C ASN A 71 8.48 24.63 -23.76
N SER A 72 9.18 25.67 -23.32
CA SER A 72 8.61 26.92 -22.80
C SER A 72 7.70 27.63 -23.82
N ALA A 73 7.95 27.48 -25.11
CA ALA A 73 7.16 28.05 -26.19
C ALA A 73 5.84 27.29 -26.49
N SER A 74 5.60 26.15 -25.84
CA SER A 74 4.34 25.40 -26.01
C SER A 74 3.16 26.18 -25.42
N ASP A 75 2.03 26.19 -26.13
CA ASP A 75 0.79 26.85 -25.70
C ASP A 75 0.17 26.21 -24.43
N GLY A 76 0.41 24.91 -24.23
CA GLY A 76 -0.17 24.12 -23.14
C GLY A 76 0.87 23.43 -22.26
N PRO A 77 0.51 23.08 -21.01
CA PRO A 77 1.31 22.22 -20.14
C PRO A 77 1.37 20.79 -20.67
N ASP A 78 2.55 20.18 -20.61
CA ASP A 78 2.74 18.73 -20.83
C ASP A 78 2.34 17.91 -19.61
N ALA A 79 2.46 18.49 -18.42
CA ALA A 79 1.98 17.89 -17.18
C ALA A 79 1.51 18.95 -16.19
N VAL A 80 0.52 18.55 -15.38
CA VAL A 80 -0.02 19.37 -14.30
C VAL A 80 -0.12 18.51 -13.04
N ALA A 81 0.13 19.11 -11.89
CA ALA A 81 -0.18 18.49 -10.60
C ALA A 81 -0.57 19.55 -9.55
N HIS A 82 -1.23 19.08 -8.50
CA HIS A 82 -1.72 19.90 -7.42
C HIS A 82 -1.20 19.38 -6.07
N ALA A 83 -0.98 20.28 -5.14
CA ALA A 83 -0.75 19.96 -3.74
C ALA A 83 -1.33 21.06 -2.85
N THR A 84 -1.87 20.64 -1.72
CA THR A 84 -2.49 21.54 -0.74
C THR A 84 -1.85 21.31 0.62
N ARG A 85 -1.51 22.39 1.32
CA ARG A 85 -0.95 22.41 2.68
C ARG A 85 -1.50 23.60 3.44
N GLY A 86 -1.56 23.52 4.77
CA GLY A 86 -2.11 24.59 5.59
C GLY A 86 -1.34 24.79 6.89
N GLU A 87 -1.66 25.88 7.58
CA GLU A 87 -1.10 26.23 8.89
C GLU A 87 -1.56 25.28 10.02
N ASN A 88 -2.43 24.32 9.71
CA ASN A 88 -2.88 23.26 10.60
C ASN A 88 -2.31 21.88 10.26
N ASP A 89 -1.26 21.80 9.42
CA ASP A 89 -0.62 20.53 9.08
C ASP A 89 -0.02 19.86 10.33
N GLU A 90 -0.04 18.53 10.40
CA GLU A 90 0.51 17.77 11.53
C GLU A 90 2.04 17.87 11.58
N ASP A 91 2.68 18.00 10.43
CA ASP A 91 4.13 18.13 10.31
C ASP A 91 4.59 19.56 10.64
N ASP A 92 5.47 19.69 11.63
CA ASP A 92 5.99 20.98 12.12
C ASP A 92 6.68 21.82 11.03
N LEU A 93 7.41 21.18 10.12
CA LEU A 93 8.12 21.87 9.04
C LEU A 93 7.15 22.35 7.97
N VAL A 94 6.18 21.50 7.62
CA VAL A 94 5.13 21.84 6.66
C VAL A 94 4.25 22.96 7.22
N ARG A 95 3.93 22.92 8.50
CA ARG A 95 3.15 23.96 9.18
C ARG A 95 3.89 25.30 9.25
N ALA A 96 5.21 25.30 9.39
CA ALA A 96 6.03 26.51 9.37
C ALA A 96 6.15 27.13 7.97
N TYR A 97 6.15 26.30 6.92
CA TYR A 97 6.32 26.71 5.52
C TYR A 97 5.31 26.03 4.58
N PRO A 98 3.99 26.28 4.76
CA PRO A 98 2.96 25.52 4.08
C PRO A 98 2.91 25.80 2.58
N GLN A 99 3.15 27.05 2.17
CA GLN A 99 3.17 27.42 0.76
C GLN A 99 4.34 26.75 0.02
N GLU A 100 5.56 26.84 0.56
CA GLU A 100 6.77 26.27 -0.02
C GLU A 100 6.70 24.73 -0.08
N SER A 101 6.10 24.12 0.95
CA SER A 101 5.88 22.68 1.02
C SER A 101 4.86 22.19 -0.02
N ALA A 102 3.79 22.96 -0.22
CA ALA A 102 2.81 22.69 -1.27
C ALA A 102 3.43 22.88 -2.66
N GLU A 103 4.22 23.93 -2.88
CA GLU A 103 4.88 24.20 -4.15
C GLU A 103 5.88 23.10 -4.53
N THR A 104 6.76 22.73 -3.61
CA THR A 104 7.72 21.64 -3.79
C THR A 104 7.01 20.33 -4.12
N SER A 105 5.90 20.04 -3.42
CA SER A 105 5.09 18.85 -3.67
C SER A 105 4.40 18.86 -5.03
N ALA A 106 3.83 20.00 -5.43
CA ALA A 106 3.14 20.15 -6.71
C ALA A 106 4.13 20.01 -7.88
N ILE A 107 5.28 20.69 -7.83
CA ILE A 107 6.33 20.62 -8.86
C ILE A 107 6.85 19.19 -8.99
N SER A 108 7.22 18.56 -7.88
CA SER A 108 7.75 17.19 -7.84
C SER A 108 6.76 16.18 -8.44
N ARG A 109 5.45 16.32 -8.14
CA ARG A 109 4.38 15.50 -8.72
C ARG A 109 4.18 15.75 -10.22
N ALA A 110 4.22 17.01 -10.66
CA ALA A 110 4.05 17.35 -12.08
C ALA A 110 5.21 16.80 -12.93
N ILE A 111 6.45 16.89 -12.45
CA ILE A 111 7.61 16.30 -13.11
C ILE A 111 7.51 14.76 -13.14
N ARG A 112 7.05 14.15 -12.04
CA ARG A 112 6.80 12.71 -12.00
C ARG A 112 5.76 12.28 -13.05
N ASN A 113 4.70 13.08 -13.27
CA ASN A 113 3.70 12.82 -14.29
C ASN A 113 4.28 12.84 -15.73
N LEU A 114 5.43 13.50 -15.96
CA LEU A 114 6.19 13.42 -17.20
C LEU A 114 7.06 12.15 -17.34
N GLY A 115 7.05 11.27 -16.33
CA GLY A 115 7.88 10.08 -16.30
C GLY A 115 9.35 10.32 -15.93
N ILE A 116 9.71 11.51 -15.43
CA ILE A 116 11.08 11.81 -14.98
C ILE A 116 11.23 11.36 -13.53
N LEU A 117 12.20 10.46 -13.28
CA LEU A 117 12.40 9.81 -11.98
C LEU A 117 11.05 9.41 -11.36
N ALA A 118 10.17 8.90 -12.23
CA ALA A 118 8.99 8.20 -11.82
C ALA A 118 9.48 6.90 -11.22
N THR A 119 9.82 6.94 -9.93
CA THR A 119 9.79 5.72 -9.12
C THR A 119 8.48 5.05 -9.47
N PRO A 120 8.49 3.78 -9.91
CA PRO A 120 7.25 3.12 -10.27
C PRO A 120 6.31 3.30 -9.09
N THR A 121 5.20 4.02 -9.31
CA THR A 121 4.08 3.88 -8.39
C THR A 121 3.73 2.42 -8.57
N LYS A 122 4.17 1.58 -7.64
CA LYS A 122 3.68 0.20 -7.56
C LYS A 122 2.17 0.37 -7.39
N ALA A 123 1.42 0.37 -8.50
CA ALA A 123 0.20 -0.42 -8.53
C ALA A 123 0.70 -1.81 -8.20
N THR A 124 0.77 -2.17 -6.92
CA THR A 124 1.49 -3.33 -6.43
C THR A 124 1.15 -4.52 -7.31
N PRO A 125 2.03 -4.95 -8.25
CA PRO A 125 2.04 -6.35 -8.58
C PRO A 125 2.48 -6.98 -7.26
N ALA A 126 1.85 -8.09 -6.85
CA ALA A 126 2.27 -8.84 -5.68
C ALA A 126 3.80 -8.89 -5.68
N THR A 127 4.41 -8.10 -4.79
CA THR A 127 5.85 -8.18 -4.60
C THR A 127 6.01 -9.60 -4.11
N LEU A 128 6.81 -10.41 -4.79
CA LEU A 128 7.25 -11.69 -4.25
C LEU A 128 7.88 -11.35 -2.90
N SER A 129 7.06 -11.40 -1.85
CA SER A 129 7.50 -11.25 -0.47
C SER A 129 8.59 -12.29 -0.28
N ALA A 130 9.54 -11.98 0.62
CA ALA A 130 10.43 -13.00 1.15
C ALA A 130 9.61 -14.28 1.47
N PRO A 131 10.16 -15.48 1.23
CA PRO A 131 9.43 -16.72 1.46
C PRO A 131 8.85 -16.70 2.87
N GLN A 132 7.51 -16.70 2.94
CA GLN A 132 6.80 -16.64 4.21
C GLN A 132 7.07 -17.93 4.98
N THR A 133 7.27 -17.81 6.28
CA THR A 133 7.40 -18.97 7.17
C THR A 133 6.06 -19.69 7.30
N ASP A 134 6.09 -21.00 7.62
CA ASP A 134 4.87 -21.77 7.84
C ASP A 134 3.97 -21.18 8.95
N VAL A 135 4.57 -20.51 9.94
CA VAL A 135 3.84 -19.80 11.01
C VAL A 135 3.09 -18.58 10.46
N GLU A 136 3.71 -17.80 9.58
CA GLU A 136 3.07 -16.64 8.94
C GLU A 136 1.95 -17.08 7.99
N ILE A 137 2.16 -18.16 7.23
CA ILE A 137 1.15 -18.77 6.36
C ILE A 137 -0.03 -19.28 7.19
N GLY A 138 0.25 -19.97 8.30
CA GLY A 138 -0.77 -20.44 9.24
C GLY A 138 -1.60 -19.31 9.84
N SER A 139 -0.96 -18.23 10.28
CA SER A 139 -1.66 -17.04 10.79
C SER A 139 -2.54 -16.37 9.73
N ALA A 140 -2.07 -16.27 8.50
CA ALA A 140 -2.86 -15.73 7.39
C ALA A 140 -4.07 -16.60 7.07
N LEU A 141 -3.93 -17.94 7.14
CA LEU A 141 -5.04 -18.88 6.97
C LEU A 141 -6.11 -18.69 8.05
N THR A 142 -5.72 -18.60 9.33
CA THR A 142 -6.66 -18.34 10.43
C THR A 142 -7.45 -17.05 10.18
N ALA A 143 -6.75 -15.96 9.84
CA ALA A 143 -7.40 -14.67 9.60
C ALA A 143 -8.34 -14.70 8.38
N ALA A 144 -7.98 -15.43 7.32
CA ALA A 144 -8.83 -15.60 6.15
C ALA A 144 -10.08 -16.45 6.45
N ARG A 145 -9.90 -17.54 7.20
CA ARG A 145 -10.99 -18.41 7.65
C ARG A 145 -11.98 -17.65 8.55
N GLU A 146 -11.48 -16.88 9.52
CA GLU A 146 -12.32 -16.07 10.41
C GLU A 146 -13.11 -15.00 9.65
N ARG A 147 -12.49 -14.35 8.66
CA ARG A 147 -13.19 -13.38 7.80
C ARG A 147 -14.30 -14.02 6.97
N ALA A 148 -14.10 -15.27 6.57
CA ALA A 148 -15.11 -16.07 5.87
C ALA A 148 -16.14 -16.70 6.81
N GLU A 149 -16.05 -16.45 8.13
CA GLU A 149 -16.95 -17.00 9.16
C GLU A 149 -17.00 -18.54 9.17
N LEU A 150 -15.93 -19.21 8.76
CA LEU A 150 -15.85 -20.67 8.70
C LEU A 150 -15.22 -21.23 9.99
N SER A 151 -15.77 -22.31 10.56
CA SER A 151 -15.05 -23.07 11.59
C SER A 151 -13.90 -23.88 10.97
N GLN A 152 -12.96 -24.37 11.77
CA GLN A 152 -11.92 -25.28 11.26
C GLN A 152 -12.51 -26.55 10.64
N LYS A 153 -13.65 -27.03 11.19
CA LYS A 153 -14.39 -28.20 10.67
C LYS A 153 -15.00 -27.90 9.31
N ASP A 154 -15.62 -26.74 9.14
CA ASP A 154 -16.26 -26.35 7.88
C ASP A 154 -15.24 -26.11 6.78
N LEU A 155 -14.09 -25.51 7.11
CA LEU A 155 -12.99 -25.36 6.15
C LEU A 155 -12.44 -26.73 5.71
N ALA A 156 -12.27 -27.67 6.64
CA ALA A 156 -11.83 -29.03 6.31
C ALA A 156 -12.83 -29.77 5.40
N ALA A 157 -14.14 -29.61 5.65
CA ALA A 157 -15.19 -30.15 4.81
C ALA A 157 -15.16 -29.54 3.39
N ALA A 158 -15.08 -28.22 3.28
CA ALA A 158 -15.03 -27.51 2.00
C ALA A 158 -13.76 -27.82 1.17
N MET A 159 -12.66 -28.18 1.82
CA MET A 159 -11.45 -28.68 1.15
C MET A 159 -11.59 -30.14 0.71
N THR A 160 -12.28 -30.96 1.51
CA THR A 160 -12.59 -32.35 1.16
C THR A 160 -13.51 -32.44 -0.06
N ASP A 161 -14.49 -31.54 -0.17
CA ASP A 161 -15.36 -31.43 -1.35
C ASP A 161 -14.58 -31.10 -2.64
N ARG A 162 -13.42 -30.44 -2.50
CA ARG A 162 -12.45 -30.19 -3.59
C ARG A 162 -11.42 -31.30 -3.75
N GLN A 163 -11.70 -32.50 -3.25
CA GLN A 163 -10.83 -33.68 -3.30
C GLN A 163 -9.51 -33.54 -2.52
N VAL A 164 -9.36 -32.52 -1.68
CA VAL A 164 -8.22 -32.36 -0.77
C VAL A 164 -8.58 -32.94 0.60
N LYS A 165 -7.99 -34.10 0.93
CA LYS A 165 -8.29 -34.82 2.18
C LYS A 165 -7.79 -34.07 3.42
N TRP A 166 -8.60 -33.18 3.96
CA TRP A 166 -8.32 -32.45 5.19
C TRP A 166 -9.24 -32.90 6.31
N SER A 167 -8.68 -32.98 7.52
CA SER A 167 -9.47 -33.05 8.76
C SER A 167 -9.33 -31.75 9.54
N GLN A 168 -10.16 -31.55 10.56
CA GLN A 168 -10.02 -30.43 11.50
C GLN A 168 -8.60 -30.37 12.11
N THR A 169 -7.98 -31.52 12.36
CA THR A 169 -6.59 -31.63 12.83
C THR A 169 -5.58 -31.12 11.80
N THR A 170 -5.85 -31.35 10.50
CA THR A 170 -5.00 -30.84 9.41
C THR A 170 -5.05 -29.32 9.36
N VAL A 171 -6.24 -28.73 9.49
CA VAL A 171 -6.43 -27.26 9.54
C VAL A 171 -5.69 -26.69 10.74
N SER A 172 -5.89 -27.24 11.95
CA SER A 172 -5.21 -26.78 13.16
C SER A 172 -3.67 -26.87 13.05
N SER A 173 -3.14 -27.90 12.42
CA SER A 173 -1.69 -28.07 12.22
C SER A 173 -1.11 -27.05 11.23
N ILE A 174 -1.86 -26.70 10.18
CA ILE A 174 -1.44 -25.65 9.24
C ILE A 174 -1.53 -24.28 9.91
N GLU A 175 -2.62 -23.97 10.62
CA GLU A 175 -2.80 -22.69 11.32
C GLU A 175 -1.72 -22.43 12.37
N LYS A 176 -1.21 -23.49 13.01
CA LYS A 176 -0.08 -23.42 13.96
C LYS A 176 1.29 -23.39 13.29
N GLY A 177 1.37 -23.54 11.97
CA GLY A 177 2.62 -23.65 11.22
C GLY A 177 3.41 -24.93 11.49
N THR A 178 2.80 -25.96 12.09
CA THR A 178 3.46 -27.25 12.35
C THR A 178 3.41 -28.18 11.14
N ARG A 179 2.49 -27.92 10.19
CA ARG A 179 2.40 -28.58 8.89
C ARG A 179 2.45 -27.53 7.79
N SER A 180 3.43 -27.63 6.90
CA SER A 180 3.54 -26.77 5.73
C SER A 180 2.37 -26.99 4.76
N LEU A 181 1.90 -25.90 4.16
CA LEU A 181 0.84 -25.92 3.16
C LEU A 181 1.41 -26.28 1.79
N ARG A 182 0.83 -27.28 1.12
CA ARG A 182 1.30 -27.68 -0.22
C ARG A 182 0.72 -26.75 -1.29
N HIS A 183 1.44 -26.61 -2.41
CA HIS A 183 1.04 -25.73 -3.52
C HIS A 183 -0.39 -25.96 -4.02
N ASN A 184 -0.76 -27.22 -4.28
CA ASN A 184 -2.11 -27.57 -4.74
C ASN A 184 -3.19 -27.22 -3.68
N GLU A 185 -2.91 -27.46 -2.40
CA GLU A 185 -3.82 -27.12 -1.30
C GLU A 185 -4.01 -25.59 -1.19
N ALA A 186 -2.92 -24.83 -1.36
CA ALA A 186 -2.94 -23.37 -1.32
C ALA A 186 -3.79 -22.78 -2.46
N GLN A 187 -3.74 -23.38 -3.66
CA GLN A 187 -4.54 -22.96 -4.79
C GLN A 187 -6.04 -23.11 -4.50
N HIS A 188 -6.46 -24.27 -3.99
CA HIS A 188 -7.85 -24.51 -3.62
C HIS A 188 -8.34 -23.61 -2.48
N LEU A 189 -7.48 -23.30 -1.51
CA LEU A 189 -7.81 -22.33 -0.47
C LEU A 189 -8.00 -20.93 -1.01
N ALA A 190 -7.12 -20.48 -1.91
CA ALA A 190 -7.22 -19.15 -2.51
C ALA A 190 -8.56 -18.94 -3.25
N GLU A 191 -9.06 -19.98 -3.91
CA GLU A 191 -10.37 -19.98 -4.55
C GLU A 191 -11.54 -19.99 -3.56
N LEU A 192 -11.38 -20.65 -2.41
CA LEU A 192 -12.45 -20.83 -1.41
C LEU A 192 -12.66 -19.60 -0.53
N ILE A 193 -11.59 -19.09 0.08
CA ILE A 193 -11.68 -18.08 1.15
C ILE A 193 -11.11 -16.72 0.75
N GLY A 194 -10.47 -16.62 -0.42
CA GLY A 194 -9.90 -15.37 -0.93
C GLY A 194 -8.76 -14.83 -0.05
N PHE A 195 -7.51 -15.02 -0.48
CA PHE A 195 -6.38 -14.32 0.14
C PHE A 195 -6.21 -12.94 -0.51
N GLY A 196 -6.83 -11.91 0.07
CA GLY A 196 -6.77 -10.54 -0.42
C GLY A 196 -8.16 -9.89 -0.39
N GLY A 197 -8.23 -8.67 0.14
CA GLY A 197 -9.49 -8.00 0.48
C GLY A 197 -10.51 -7.90 -0.65
N ALA A 198 -11.79 -7.86 -0.23
CA ALA A 198 -13.02 -7.52 -0.95
C ALA A 198 -13.02 -7.76 -2.47
N ARG A 199 -13.76 -8.80 -2.89
CA ARG A 199 -14.43 -8.76 -4.21
C ARG A 199 -15.63 -7.84 -4.14
#